data_AF-A0A9W7EVS4-F1
#
_entry.id   AF-A0A9W7EVS4-F1
#
_cell.length_a   1.000
_cell.length_b   1.000
_cell.length_c   1.000
_cell.angle_alpha   90.00
_cell.angle_beta   90.00
_cell.angle_gamma   90.00
#
_symmetry.space_group_name_H-M   'P 1'
#
loop_
_entity.id
_entity.type
_entity.pdbx_description
1 polymer ?
#
loop_
_entity_poly.entity_id
_entity_poly.type
_entity_poly.pdbx_seq_one_letter_code
_entity_poly.pdbx_strand_id
1 'polypeptide(L)'
;MKSHRLVQHVGKKYGLVQSEQLYDRLNTYHFVEGKALNDVDGLVELTIDVLSLQDGGEEIRSFLEDKLEPGRKEIEAAYKLTHALGIHSIPNFVVGGKFIVSGAASPDDFIDVFEKIQRDGACDEPCFAKVLGVRDFA
;
A
#
# COMPACT_ATOMS: atom_id res chain seq x y z
N MET A 1 11.94 1.65 2.60
CA MET A 1 11.22 2.54 3.54
C MET A 1 10.64 3.77 2.85
N LYS A 2 11.42 4.55 2.06
CA LYS A 2 10.92 5.73 1.33
C LYS A 2 9.71 5.44 0.44
N SER A 3 9.81 4.49 -0.49
CA SER A 3 8.69 4.09 -1.37
C SER A 3 7.43 3.63 -0.61
N HIS A 4 7.58 2.81 0.44
CA HIS A 4 6.43 2.39 1.26
C HIS A 4 5.72 3.57 1.93
N ARG A 5 6.50 4.50 2.50
CA ARG A 5 5.95 5.72 3.12
C ARG A 5 5.30 6.62 2.08
N LEU A 6 5.85 6.68 0.87
CA LEU A 6 5.28 7.45 -0.25
C LEU A 6 3.93 6.90 -0.68
N VAL A 7 3.81 5.58 -0.89
CA VAL A 7 2.54 4.92 -1.22
C VAL A 7 1.48 5.23 -0.15
N GLN A 8 1.84 5.09 1.13
CA GLN A 8 0.95 5.46 2.23
C GLN A 8 0.55 6.95 2.21
N HIS A 9 1.52 7.85 2.02
CA HIS A 9 1.26 9.29 1.98
C HIS A 9 0.27 9.66 0.88
N VAL A 10 0.47 9.07 -0.30
CA VAL A 10 -0.46 9.25 -1.43
C VAL A 10 -1.84 8.68 -1.10
N GLY A 11 -1.92 7.49 -0.51
CA GLY A 11 -3.19 6.91 -0.05
C GLY A 11 -3.94 7.78 0.97
N LYS A 12 -3.22 8.41 1.91
CA LYS A 12 -3.81 9.30 2.91
C LYS A 12 -4.28 10.63 2.32
N LYS A 13 -3.58 11.15 1.32
CA LYS A 13 -3.76 12.53 0.81
C LYS A 13 -4.63 12.60 -0.44
N TYR A 14 -4.47 11.65 -1.36
CA TYR A 14 -5.10 11.64 -2.67
C TYR A 14 -6.09 10.49 -2.86
N GLY A 15 -6.11 9.51 -1.94
CA GLY A 15 -7.01 8.35 -1.98
C GLY A 15 -6.34 7.06 -2.44
N LEU A 16 -7.00 5.93 -2.20
CA LEU A 16 -6.45 4.60 -2.48
C LEU A 16 -6.29 4.30 -3.97
N VAL A 17 -7.15 4.85 -4.84
CA VAL A 17 -7.04 4.65 -6.29
C VAL A 17 -5.73 5.22 -6.82
N GLN A 18 -5.38 6.44 -6.40
CA GLN A 18 -4.13 7.11 -6.74
C GLN A 18 -2.91 6.40 -6.14
N SER A 19 -3.05 5.89 -4.91
CA SER A 19 -2.03 5.07 -4.26
C SER A 19 -1.74 3.79 -5.06
N GLU A 20 -2.77 3.14 -5.59
CA GLU A 20 -2.62 1.90 -6.36
C GLU A 20 -1.96 2.17 -7.72
N GLN A 21 -2.35 3.24 -8.41
CA GLN A 21 -1.71 3.67 -9.66
C GLN A 21 -0.20 3.95 -9.45
N LEU A 22 0.14 4.58 -8.33
CA LEU A 22 1.54 4.81 -7.97
C LEU A 22 2.27 3.50 -7.66
N TYR A 23 1.65 2.60 -6.89
CA TYR A 23 2.22 1.29 -6.57
C TYR A 23 2.50 0.46 -7.83
N ASP A 24 1.56 0.41 -8.77
CA ASP A 24 1.73 -0.28 -10.05
C ASP A 24 2.90 0.30 -10.87
N ARG A 25 2.96 1.64 -10.97
CA ARG A 25 4.07 2.32 -11.65
C ARG A 25 5.42 2.06 -10.98
N LEU A 26 5.46 2.00 -9.65
CA LEU A 26 6.67 1.68 -8.88
C LEU A 26 7.15 0.24 -9.13
N ASN A 27 6.24 -0.73 -9.32
CA ASN A 27 6.63 -2.09 -9.70
C ASN A 27 7.35 -2.11 -11.04
N THR A 28 6.83 -1.40 -12.05
CA THR A 28 7.51 -1.26 -13.35
C THR A 28 8.85 -0.53 -13.20
N TYR A 29 8.88 0.56 -12.44
CA TYR A 29 10.09 1.35 -12.18
C TYR A 29 11.22 0.51 -11.57
N HIS A 30 10.89 -0.40 -10.66
CA HIS A 30 11.87 -1.23 -10.00
C HIS A 30 12.21 -2.51 -10.77
N PHE A 31 11.20 -3.30 -11.14
CA PHE A 31 11.42 -4.65 -11.67
C PHE A 31 11.69 -4.66 -13.18
N VAL A 32 11.26 -3.65 -13.92
CA VAL A 32 11.46 -3.57 -15.38
C VAL A 32 12.57 -2.58 -15.72
N GLU A 33 12.56 -1.40 -15.12
CA GLU A 33 13.56 -0.36 -15.41
C GLU A 33 14.82 -0.45 -14.53
N GLY A 34 14.82 -1.30 -13.50
CA GLY A 34 15.98 -1.49 -12.62
C GLY A 34 16.32 -0.30 -11.73
N LYS A 35 15.38 0.63 -11.54
CA LYS A 35 15.63 1.86 -10.77
C LYS A 35 15.41 1.67 -9.27
N ALA A 36 16.06 2.54 -8.49
CA ALA A 36 16.13 2.41 -7.03
C ALA A 36 14.92 3.04 -6.33
N LEU A 37 14.27 2.30 -5.43
CA LEU A 37 13.09 2.73 -4.66
C LEU A 37 13.42 3.63 -3.45
N ASN A 38 14.64 4.16 -3.39
CA ASN A 38 15.11 5.11 -2.38
C ASN A 38 15.70 6.38 -3.00
N ASP A 39 15.75 6.48 -4.34
CA ASP A 39 16.13 7.69 -5.06
C ASP A 39 15.02 8.73 -4.96
N VAL A 40 15.30 9.87 -4.34
CA VAL A 40 14.26 10.89 -4.08
C VAL A 40 13.85 11.57 -5.37
N ASP A 41 14.80 11.90 -6.24
CA ASP A 41 14.51 12.65 -7.46
C ASP A 41 13.59 11.84 -8.37
N GLY A 42 13.96 10.58 -8.63
CA GLY A 42 13.14 9.69 -9.43
C GLY A 42 11.77 9.38 -8.81
N LEU A 43 11.68 9.27 -7.48
CA LEU A 43 10.38 9.08 -6.81
C LEU A 43 9.48 10.32 -6.90
N VAL A 44 10.04 11.53 -6.82
CA VAL A 44 9.31 12.79 -6.96
C VAL A 44 8.79 12.92 -8.39
N GLU A 45 9.65 12.75 -9.39
CA GLU A 45 9.28 12.82 -10.81
C GLU A 45 8.17 11.81 -11.15
N LEU A 46 8.34 10.56 -10.73
CA LEU A 46 7.37 9.50 -10.96
C LEU A 46 6.02 9.77 -10.29
N THR A 47 6.03 10.36 -9.09
CA THR A 47 4.79 10.73 -8.39
C THR A 47 4.07 11.87 -9.08
N ILE A 48 4.82 12.89 -9.55
CA ILE A 48 4.25 14.02 -10.31
C ILE A 48 3.57 13.52 -11.59
N ASP A 49 4.24 12.63 -12.32
CA ASP A 49 3.73 12.05 -13.56
C ASP A 49 2.44 11.26 -13.33
N VAL A 50 2.47 10.28 -12.41
CA VAL A 50 1.30 9.43 -12.08
C VAL A 50 0.11 10.24 -11.59
N LEU A 51 0.35 11.26 -10.75
CA LEU A 51 -0.71 12.06 -10.14
C LEU A 51 -1.07 13.31 -10.96
N SER A 52 -0.39 13.55 -12.09
CA SER A 52 -0.55 14.76 -12.92
C SER A 52 -0.49 16.06 -12.11
N LEU A 53 0.44 16.14 -11.15
CA LEU A 53 0.56 17.30 -10.25
C LEU A 53 1.26 18.46 -10.98
N GLN A 54 0.69 19.66 -10.95
CA GLN A 54 1.34 20.84 -11.53
C GLN A 54 2.41 21.44 -10.60
N ASP A 55 2.19 21.45 -9.28
CA ASP A 55 3.07 22.10 -8.29
C ASP A 55 3.41 21.19 -7.07
N GLY A 56 3.19 19.88 -7.18
CA GLY A 56 3.30 18.96 -6.04
C GLY A 56 4.70 18.45 -5.69
N GLY A 57 5.70 18.71 -6.53
CA GLY A 57 7.02 18.10 -6.41
C GLY A 57 7.76 18.42 -5.11
N GLU A 58 7.75 19.69 -4.70
CA GLU A 58 8.43 20.15 -3.48
C GLU A 58 7.83 19.55 -2.21
N GLU A 59 6.50 19.34 -2.18
CA GLU A 59 5.86 18.71 -1.03
C GLU A 59 6.21 17.23 -0.91
N ILE A 60 6.22 16.50 -2.02
CA ILE A 60 6.63 15.09 -2.04
C ILE A 60 8.11 14.96 -1.65
N ARG A 61 8.97 15.83 -2.19
CA ARG A 61 10.39 15.89 -1.80
C ARG A 61 10.54 16.14 -0.31
N SER A 62 9.89 17.18 0.21
CA SER A 62 9.93 17.52 1.63
C SER A 62 9.50 16.35 2.49
N PHE A 63 8.44 15.63 2.11
CA PHE A 63 7.98 14.44 2.83
C PHE A 63 9.02 13.30 2.83
N LEU A 64 9.68 13.06 1.70
CA LEU A 64 10.68 12.00 1.51
C LEU A 64 12.03 12.29 2.17
N GLU A 65 12.34 13.56 2.41
CA GLU A 65 13.59 14.04 3.00
C GLU A 65 13.46 14.45 4.48
N ASP A 66 12.23 14.54 5.01
CA ASP A 66 11.98 14.88 6.41
C ASP A 66 12.66 13.88 7.36
N LYS A 67 13.51 14.41 8.22
CA LYS A 67 14.26 13.67 9.26
C LYS A 67 13.38 13.04 10.32
N LEU A 68 12.16 13.56 10.52
CA LEU A 68 11.17 12.98 11.43
C LEU A 68 10.51 11.72 10.86
N GLU A 69 10.72 11.46 9.57
CA GLU A 69 10.22 10.29 8.87
C GLU A 69 8.70 10.05 9.02
N PRO A 70 7.86 11.04 8.65
CA PRO A 70 6.39 10.91 8.73
C PRO A 70 5.88 9.65 8.01
N GLY A 71 5.00 8.88 8.67
CA GLY A 71 4.47 7.61 8.17
C GLY A 71 5.30 6.37 8.53
N ARG A 72 6.54 6.52 8.99
CA ARG A 72 7.40 5.37 9.34
C ARG A 72 6.80 4.49 10.43
N LYS A 73 6.23 5.09 11.48
CA LYS A 73 5.64 4.36 12.60
C LYS A 73 4.47 3.49 12.15
N GLU A 74 3.63 4.00 11.27
CA GLU A 74 2.49 3.28 10.72
C GLU A 74 2.92 2.12 9.82
N ILE A 75 3.94 2.32 8.97
CA ILE A 75 4.51 1.23 8.14
C ILE A 75 5.12 0.13 9.03
N GLU A 76 5.87 0.50 10.07
CA GLU A 76 6.42 -0.48 11.02
C GLU A 76 5.33 -1.19 11.83
N ALA A 77 4.24 -0.50 12.18
CA ALA A 77 3.09 -1.10 12.84
C ALA A 77 2.34 -2.06 11.91
N ALA A 78 2.17 -1.70 10.63
CA ALA A 78 1.57 -2.59 9.63
C ALA A 78 2.43 -3.84 9.43
N TYR A 79 3.76 -3.71 9.37
CA TYR A 79 4.67 -4.84 9.32
C TYR A 79 4.59 -5.72 10.58
N LYS A 80 4.45 -5.15 11.77
CA LYS A 80 4.22 -5.96 12.99
C LYS A 80 2.89 -6.72 12.93
N LEU A 81 1.85 -6.10 12.38
CA LEU A 81 0.55 -6.73 12.20
C LEU A 81 0.63 -7.91 11.22
N THR A 82 1.43 -7.85 10.14
CA THR A 82 1.61 -9.00 9.26
C THR A 82 2.20 -10.20 10.02
N HIS A 83 3.22 -9.99 10.85
CA HIS A 83 3.78 -11.05 11.68
C HIS A 83 2.79 -11.60 12.71
N ALA A 84 1.99 -10.74 13.34
CA ALA A 84 0.94 -11.17 14.28
C ALA A 84 -0.15 -12.02 13.60
N LEU A 85 -0.38 -11.81 12.31
CA LEU A 85 -1.29 -12.60 11.48
C LEU A 85 -0.62 -13.87 10.89
N GLY A 86 0.65 -14.15 11.20
CA GLY A 86 1.39 -15.29 10.65
C GLY A 86 1.83 -15.10 9.19
N ILE A 87 1.82 -13.87 8.68
CA ILE A 87 2.23 -13.54 7.31
C ILE A 87 3.73 -13.23 7.28
N HIS A 88 4.49 -14.09 6.59
CA HIS A 88 5.95 -14.00 6.49
C HIS A 88 6.46 -13.82 5.05
N SER A 89 5.57 -13.65 4.09
CA SER A 89 5.91 -13.49 2.67
C SER A 89 4.96 -12.50 1.99
N ILE A 90 5.25 -12.15 0.74
CA ILE A 90 4.38 -11.35 -0.13
C ILE A 90 4.26 -12.02 -1.51
N PRO A 91 3.17 -11.78 -2.26
CA PRO A 91 1.96 -11.08 -1.84
C PRO A 91 1.09 -11.95 -0.90
N ASN A 92 0.25 -11.29 -0.09
CA ASN A 92 -0.77 -11.90 0.75
C ASN A 92 -2.01 -11.00 0.76
N PHE A 93 -3.18 -11.61 0.82
CA PHE A 93 -4.46 -10.91 0.87
C PHE A 93 -5.18 -11.26 2.17
N VAL A 94 -5.73 -10.25 2.85
CA VAL A 94 -6.62 -10.43 4.00
C VAL A 94 -8.02 -10.04 3.57
N VAL A 95 -8.91 -11.02 3.46
CA VAL A 95 -10.27 -10.84 2.95
C VAL A 95 -11.27 -10.97 4.10
N GLY A 96 -12.17 -9.98 4.22
CA GLY A 96 -13.16 -9.92 5.29
C GLY A 96 -12.56 -9.88 6.70
N GLY A 97 -11.29 -9.45 6.83
CA GLY A 97 -10.55 -9.39 8.10
C GLY A 97 -10.19 -10.75 8.72
N LYS A 98 -10.55 -11.86 8.07
CA LYS A 98 -10.47 -13.22 8.65
C LYS A 98 -9.70 -14.20 7.76
N PHE A 99 -9.89 -14.13 6.46
CA PHE A 99 -9.31 -15.10 5.52
C PHE A 99 -7.98 -14.58 5.00
N ILE A 100 -6.94 -15.41 5.09
CA ILE A 100 -5.62 -15.12 4.51
C ILE A 100 -5.46 -15.98 3.26
N VAL A 101 -5.26 -15.32 2.12
CA VAL A 101 -4.92 -15.95 0.85
C VAL A 101 -3.46 -15.60 0.54
N SER A 102 -2.59 -16.60 0.51
CA SER A 102 -1.14 -16.41 0.43
C SER A 102 -0.59 -16.65 -0.97
N GLY A 103 0.39 -15.83 -1.36
CA GLY A 103 1.09 -15.94 -2.63
C GLY A 103 0.31 -15.31 -3.80
N ALA A 104 0.84 -15.52 -5.01
CA ALA A 104 0.16 -15.16 -6.25
C ALA A 104 -0.98 -16.16 -6.52
N ALA A 105 -2.04 -16.04 -5.72
CA ALA A 105 -3.19 -16.92 -5.73
C ALA A 105 -3.96 -16.83 -7.06
N SER A 106 -4.61 -17.93 -7.40
CA SER A 106 -5.45 -18.04 -8.58
C SER A 106 -6.81 -17.36 -8.34
N PRO A 107 -7.55 -16.99 -9.40
CA PRO A 107 -8.92 -16.48 -9.25
C PRO A 107 -9.83 -17.42 -8.46
N ASP A 108 -9.66 -18.74 -8.63
CA ASP A 108 -10.48 -19.75 -7.96
C ASP A 108 -10.31 -19.72 -6.43
N ASP A 109 -9.09 -19.46 -5.94
CA ASP A 109 -8.81 -19.32 -4.50
C ASP A 109 -9.63 -18.17 -3.87
N PHE A 110 -9.90 -17.10 -4.63
CA PHE A 110 -10.71 -15.98 -4.18
C PHE A 110 -12.21 -16.27 -4.24
N ILE A 111 -12.67 -17.01 -5.26
CA ILE A 111 -14.09 -17.38 -5.41
C ILE A 111 -14.55 -18.15 -4.17
N ASP A 112 -13.80 -19.16 -3.74
CA ASP A 112 -14.11 -19.96 -2.55
C ASP A 112 -14.22 -19.11 -1.28
N VAL A 113 -13.32 -18.12 -1.12
CA VAL A 113 -13.32 -17.19 0.00
C VAL A 113 -14.53 -16.26 -0.04
N PHE A 114 -14.85 -15.70 -1.21
CA PHE A 114 -16.00 -14.80 -1.36
C PHE A 114 -17.33 -15.52 -1.17
N GLU A 115 -17.49 -16.74 -1.69
CA GLU A 115 -18.69 -17.55 -1.46
C GLU A 115 -18.89 -17.85 0.03
N LYS A 116 -17.80 -18.11 0.76
CA LYS A 116 -17.85 -18.33 2.20
C LYS A 116 -18.25 -17.07 2.96
N ILE A 117 -17.69 -15.91 2.62
CA ILE A 117 -18.08 -14.62 3.21
C ILE A 117 -19.55 -14.32 2.92
N GLN A 118 -20.01 -14.53 1.68
CA GLN A 118 -21.40 -14.33 1.29
C GLN A 118 -22.36 -15.21 2.10
N ARG A 119 -21.98 -16.47 2.34
CA ARG A 119 -22.77 -17.42 3.13
C ARG A 119 -22.80 -17.06 4.61
N ASP A 120 -21.66 -16.66 5.18
CA ASP A 120 -21.52 -16.33 6.60
C ASP A 120 -22.11 -14.94 6.94
N GLY A 121 -22.17 -14.04 5.96
CA GLY A 121 -22.80 -12.71 6.07
C GLY A 121 -22.08 -11.74 7.00
N ALA A 122 -20.82 -12.01 7.36
CA ALA A 122 -20.05 -11.23 8.32
C ALA A 122 -18.60 -11.03 7.87
N CYS A 123 -18.08 -9.82 8.12
CA CYS A 123 -16.67 -9.45 7.98
C CYS A 123 -16.19 -8.81 9.28
N ASP A 124 -14.92 -9.00 9.60
CA ASP A 124 -14.26 -8.30 10.70
C ASP A 124 -13.82 -6.89 10.26
N GLU A 125 -13.41 -6.07 11.23
CA GLU A 125 -12.91 -4.72 10.96
C GLU A 125 -11.67 -4.74 10.05
N PRO A 126 -11.48 -3.71 9.19
CA PRO A 126 -10.32 -3.62 8.31
C PRO A 126 -9.06 -3.32 9.14
N CYS A 127 -8.33 -4.35 9.54
CA CYS A 127 -7.23 -4.25 10.51
C CYS A 127 -6.07 -3.33 10.05
N PHE A 128 -5.75 -3.30 8.75
CA PHE A 128 -4.69 -2.44 8.21
C PHE A 128 -5.11 -0.99 8.01
N ALA A 129 -6.40 -0.73 7.77
CA ALA A 129 -6.94 0.61 7.58
C ALA A 129 -6.56 1.56 8.72
N LYS A 130 -6.87 1.12 9.94
CA LYS A 130 -6.65 1.86 11.17
C LYS A 130 -5.16 2.07 11.44
N VAL A 131 -4.34 1.04 11.19
CA VAL A 131 -2.90 1.09 11.39
C VAL A 131 -2.22 2.04 10.39
N LEU A 132 -2.65 1.99 9.13
CA LEU A 132 -2.13 2.84 8.08
C LEU A 132 -2.75 4.24 8.07
N GLY A 133 -3.79 4.49 8.87
CA GLY A 133 -4.47 5.79 8.96
C GLY A 133 -5.17 6.21 7.67
N VAL A 134 -5.61 5.24 6.85
CA VAL A 134 -6.40 5.48 5.64
C VAL A 134 -7.88 5.49 6.03
N ARG A 135 -8.67 6.40 5.45
CA ARG A 135 -10.07 6.66 5.86
C ARG A 135 -11.13 6.26 4.84
N ASP A 136 -10.74 5.97 3.60
CA ASP A 136 -11.69 5.64 2.54
C ASP A 136 -12.04 4.15 2.58
N PHE A 137 -13.22 3.84 3.13
CA PHE A 137 -13.88 2.52 3.01
C PHE A 137 -15.35 2.67 2.56
N ALA A 138 -15.67 3.80 1.92
CA ALA A 138 -17.00 4.11 1.41
C ALA A 138 -17.09 3.82 -0.09
#